data_AF-A0A0G0TPH5-F1
#
_entry.id   AF-A0A0G0TPH5-F1
#
_cell.length_a   1.000
_cell.length_b   1.000
_cell.length_c   1.000
_cell.angle_alpha   90.00
_cell.angle_beta   90.00
_cell.angle_gamma   90.00
#
_symmetry.space_group_name_H-M   'P 1'
#
loop_
_entity.id
_entity.type
_entity.pdbx_description
1 polymer ?
#
loop_
_entity_poly.entity_id
_entity_poly.type
_entity_poly.pdbx_seq_one_letter_code
_entity_poly.pdbx_strand_id
1 'polypeptide(L)' 'MRLNRYIALCGICSRRAADTLISAGKVKINGKIGKLGDTVTNNDIIEVNDG' A
#
# COMPACT_ATOMS: atom_id res chain seq x y z
N MET A 1 1.49 8.27 7.59
CA MET A 1 2.19 8.36 6.28
C MET A 1 1.23 7.88 5.19
N ARG A 2 1.24 8.43 3.96
CA ARG A 2 0.38 7.88 2.88
C ARG A 2 0.81 6.46 2.50
N LEU A 3 -0.14 5.57 2.28
CA LEU A 3 0.08 4.16 1.92
C LEU A 3 0.99 4.02 0.69
N ASN A 4 0.71 4.76 -0.38
CA ASN A 4 1.52 4.75 -1.60
C ASN A 4 2.97 5.21 -1.39
N ARG A 5 3.18 6.17 -0.47
CA ARG A 5 4.51 6.63 -0.07
C ARG A 5 5.21 5.58 0.79
N TYR A 6 4.48 4.93 1.69
CA TYR A 6 5.02 3.88 2.55
C TYR A 6 5.53 2.70 1.72
N ILE A 7 4.70 2.18 0.80
CA ILE A 7 5.07 1.07 -0.09
C ILE A 7 6.31 1.42 -0.93
N ALA A 8 6.38 2.65 -1.45
CA ALA A 8 7.55 3.11 -2.19
C ALA A 8 8.81 3.27 -1.32
N LEU A 9 8.65 3.66 -0.06
CA LEU A 9 9.75 3.75 0.90
C LEU A 9 10.28 2.38 1.33
N CYS A 10 9.40 1.36 1.39
CA CYS A 10 9.80 -0.03 1.62
C CYS A 10 10.57 -0.63 0.44
N GLY A 11 10.69 0.08 -0.70
CA GLY A 11 11.39 -0.41 -1.88
C GLY A 11 10.66 -1.50 -2.66
N ILE A 12 9.37 -1.76 -2.34
CA ILE A 12 8.56 -2.78 -3.01
C ILE A 12 8.32 -2.41 -4.47
N CYS A 13 7.89 -1.16 -4.71
CA CYS A 13 7.61 -0.69 -6.06
C CYS A 13 7.66 0.85 -6.13
N SER A 14 7.56 1.41 -7.35
CA SER A 14 7.46 2.87 -7.51
C SER A 14 6.16 3.42 -6.92
N ARG A 15 6.13 4.71 -6.56
CA ARG A 15 4.91 5.38 -6.07
C ARG A 15 3.70 5.19 -7.00
N ARG A 16 3.92 5.23 -8.32
CA ARG A 16 2.86 5.01 -9.33
C ARG A 16 2.38 3.57 -9.36
N ALA A 17 3.30 2.61 -9.29
CA ALA A 17 2.93 1.20 -9.21
C ALA A 17 2.15 0.89 -7.91
N ALA A 18 2.53 1.51 -6.79
CA ALA A 18 1.80 1.40 -5.54
C ALA A 18 0.35 1.91 -5.70
N ASP A 19 0.14 3.07 -6.33
CA ASP A 19 -1.20 3.58 -6.62
C ASP A 19 -2.03 2.58 -7.44
N THR A 20 -1.44 1.96 -8.47
CA THR A 20 -2.10 0.93 -9.29
C THR A 20 -2.49 -0.29 -8.45
N LEU A 21 -1.57 -0.82 -7.63
CA LEU A 21 -1.83 -1.97 -6.75
C LEU A 21 -2.93 -1.67 -5.74
N ILE A 22 -2.92 -0.48 -5.14
CA ILE A 22 -3.95 -0.02 -4.20
C ILE A 22 -5.31 0.07 -4.92
N SER A 23 -5.36 0.72 -6.10
CA SER A 23 -6.59 0.83 -6.89
C SER A 23 -7.14 -0.53 -7.35
N ALA A 24 -6.25 -1.50 -7.61
CA ALA A 24 -6.61 -2.86 -7.99
C ALA A 24 -7.06 -3.73 -6.80
N GLY A 25 -7.05 -3.19 -5.57
CA GLY A 25 -7.36 -3.96 -4.37
C GLY A 25 -6.32 -5.01 -4.00
N LYS A 26 -5.11 -4.90 -4.56
CA LYS A 26 -3.96 -5.79 -4.31
C LYS A 26 -3.18 -5.43 -3.04
N VAL A 27 -3.62 -4.41 -2.30
CA VAL A 27 -2.99 -3.97 -1.05
C VAL A 27 -3.99 -4.10 0.10
N LYS A 28 -3.56 -4.69 1.21
CA LYS A 28 -4.33 -4.76 2.45
C LYS A 28 -3.61 -4.06 3.59
N ILE A 29 -4.38 -3.41 4.45
CA ILE A 29 -3.95 -2.77 5.69
C ILE A 29 -4.68 -3.49 6.83
N ASN A 30 -3.94 -4.16 7.71
CA ASN A 30 -4.48 -4.95 8.82
C ASN A 30 -5.61 -5.91 8.37
N GLY A 31 -5.40 -6.59 7.23
CA GLY A 31 -6.37 -7.53 6.65
C GLY A 31 -7.53 -6.90 5.87
N LYS A 32 -7.67 -5.57 5.81
CA LYS A 32 -8.70 -4.87 5.02
C LYS A 32 -8.14 -4.29 3.74
N ILE A 33 -8.91 -4.27 2.65
CA ILE A 33 -8.47 -3.69 1.37
C ILE A 33 -8.17 -2.19 1.56
N GLY A 34 -6.92 -1.80 1.30
CA GLY A 34 -6.48 -0.41 1.35
C GLY A 34 -6.96 0.37 0.14
N LYS A 35 -7.18 1.67 0.33
CA LYS A 35 -7.67 2.60 -0.70
C LYS A 35 -6.66 3.71 -0.99
N LEU A 36 -6.77 4.28 -2.19
CA LEU A 36 -5.95 5.41 -2.61
C LEU A 36 -6.19 6.59 -1.67
N GLY A 37 -5.12 7.11 -1.08
CA GLY A 37 -5.19 8.18 -0.09
C GLY A 37 -5.19 7.72 1.37
N ASP A 38 -5.31 6.41 1.62
CA ASP A 38 -5.22 5.88 2.98
C ASP A 38 -3.88 6.23 3.62
N THR A 39 -3.93 6.49 4.92
CA THR A 39 -2.76 6.74 5.75
C THR A 39 -2.50 5.56 6.65
N VAL A 40 -1.24 5.16 6.69
CA VAL A 40 -0.71 4.08 7.51
C VAL A 40 0.32 4.60 8.50
N THR A 41 0.50 3.83 9.56
CA THR A 41 1.47 4.02 10.63
C THR A 41 2.43 2.83 10.66
N ASN A 42 3.51 2.95 11.43
CA ASN A 42 4.48 1.84 11.58
C ASN A 42 3.91 0.64 12.35
N ASN A 43 2.73 0.79 12.97
CA ASN A 43 2.03 -0.30 13.64
C ASN A 43 1.07 -1.05 12.70
N ASP A 44 0.82 -0.53 11.50
CA ASP A 44 -0.08 -1.16 10.54
C ASP A 44 0.65 -2.24 9.73
N ILE A 45 0.02 -3.40 9.60
CA ILE A 45 0.51 -4.49 8.76
C ILE A 45 0.02 -4.23 7.33
N ILE A 46 0.96 -4.06 6.42
CA ILE A 46 0.67 -3.79 5.02
C ILE A 46 1.09 -5.00 4.20
N GLU A 47 0.10 -5.64 3.57
CA GLU A 47 0.30 -6.78 2.69
C GLU A 47 0.10 -6.29 1.25
N VAL A 48 1.12 -6.52 0.41
CA VAL A 48 1.07 -6.22 -1.03
C VAL A 48 1.08 -7.55 -1.76
N ASN A 49 0.08 -7.78 -2.61
CA ASN A 49 -0.05 -9.01 -3.39
C ASN A 49 0.19 -8.69 -4.86
N ASP A 50 1.45 -8.78 -5.32
CA ASP A 50 1.89 -8.42 -6.66
C ASP A 50 1.85 -9.56 -7.68
N GLY A 51 1.37 -10.74 -7.27
CA GLY A 51 1.20 -11.94 -8.11
C GLY A 51 0.38 -11.74 -9.38
#